data_AF-A0A968Q081-F1
#
_entry.id   AF-A0A968Q081-F1
#
_cell.length_a   1.000
_cell.length_b   1.000
_cell.length_c   1.000
_cell.angle_alpha   90.00
_cell.angle_beta   90.00
_cell.angle_gamma   90.00
#
_symmetry.space_group_name_H-M   'P 1'
#
loop_
_entity.id
_entity.type
_entity.pdbx_description
1 polymer ?
#
loop_
_entity_poly.entity_id
_entity_poly.type
_entity_poly.pdbx_seq_one_letter_code
_entity_poly.pdbx_strand_id
1 'polypeptide(L)'
;MKKGISKSSYDPNWQPSQTKSEIRIKKALENHGFIVRHNEKICGYYPDIHIANTSLLIEIDGAYHFTKKQRKRDAMRTKHLEQLGFKVLRFIDTPHSYASLATLVLLKLGDSWLNETT
;
A
#
# COMPACT_ATOMS: atom_id res chain seq x y z
N MET A 1 37.40 24.85 11.95
CA MET A 1 36.75 25.21 10.68
C MET A 1 35.28 24.81 10.76
N LYS A 2 34.35 25.78 10.82
CA LYS A 2 32.90 25.49 10.82
C LYS A 2 32.46 25.24 9.38
N LYS A 3 32.17 23.99 9.00
CA LYS A 3 31.44 23.70 7.76
C LYS A 3 29.95 23.87 8.06
N GLY A 4 29.37 24.94 7.52
CA GLY A 4 27.97 25.28 7.68
C GLY A 4 27.08 24.15 7.16
N ILE A 5 26.07 23.81 7.97
CA ILE A 5 24.99 22.92 7.59
C ILE A 5 24.15 23.68 6.56
N SER A 6 24.19 23.29 5.29
CA SER A 6 23.34 23.89 4.26
C SER A 6 21.89 23.47 4.48
N LYS A 7 20.99 24.46 4.44
CA LYS A 7 19.53 24.30 4.51
C LYS A 7 19.08 23.23 3.52
N SER A 8 18.22 22.30 3.96
CA SER A 8 17.69 21.20 3.14
C SER A 8 17.06 21.74 1.85
N SER A 9 17.58 21.29 0.71
CA SER A 9 16.96 21.50 -0.59
C SER A 9 15.65 20.70 -0.66
N TYR A 10 14.53 21.37 -0.44
CA TYR A 10 13.21 20.81 -0.73
C TYR A 10 13.14 20.49 -2.24
N ASP A 11 13.00 19.21 -2.58
CA ASP A 11 12.74 18.76 -3.94
C ASP A 11 11.22 18.72 -4.15
N PRO A 12 10.65 19.57 -5.03
CA PRO A 12 9.20 19.58 -5.29
C PRO A 12 8.70 18.29 -5.96
N ASN A 13 9.60 17.43 -6.45
CA ASN A 13 9.30 16.12 -7.01
C ASN A 13 9.61 14.97 -6.04
N TRP A 14 9.93 15.27 -4.77
CA TRP A 14 10.20 14.24 -3.79
C TRP A 14 8.99 13.32 -3.62
N GLN A 15 9.20 12.06 -3.95
CA GLN A 15 8.29 10.98 -3.63
C GLN A 15 8.95 10.09 -2.58
N PRO A 16 8.22 9.56 -1.60
CA PRO A 16 8.79 8.61 -0.66
C PRO A 16 9.35 7.42 -1.43
N SER A 17 10.59 7.03 -1.12
CA SER A 17 11.24 5.90 -1.76
C SER A 17 10.54 4.62 -1.37
N GLN A 18 10.14 3.82 -2.36
CA GLN A 18 9.50 2.54 -2.10
C GLN A 18 10.45 1.57 -1.39
N THR A 19 9.92 0.78 -0.45
CA THR A 19 10.69 -0.32 0.14
C THR A 19 11.00 -1.38 -0.93
N LYS A 20 12.05 -2.20 -0.70
CA LYS A 20 12.36 -3.35 -1.58
C LYS A 20 11.15 -4.29 -1.74
N SER A 21 10.36 -4.39 -0.68
CA SER A 21 9.15 -5.21 -0.58
C SER A 21 8.04 -4.68 -1.48
N GLU A 22 7.71 -3.38 -1.37
CA GLU A 22 6.76 -2.71 -2.25
C GLU A 22 7.12 -2.88 -3.72
N ILE A 23 8.39 -2.67 -4.09
CA ILE A 23 8.86 -2.83 -5.48
C ILE A 23 8.61 -4.26 -6.00
N ARG A 24 8.89 -5.28 -5.18
CA ARG A 24 8.70 -6.68 -5.57
C ARG A 24 7.24 -7.06 -5.71
N ILE A 25 6.40 -6.64 -4.78
CA ILE A 25 4.95 -6.90 -4.80
C ILE A 25 4.32 -6.20 -6.00
N LYS A 26 4.66 -4.93 -6.22
CA LYS A 26 4.25 -4.16 -7.41
C LYS A 26 4.56 -4.93 -8.68
N LYS A 27 5.83 -5.30 -8.87
CA LYS A 27 6.27 -6.02 -10.07
C LYS A 27 5.56 -7.36 -10.23
N ALA A 28 5.32 -8.10 -9.15
CA ALA A 28 4.59 -9.36 -9.19
C ALA A 28 3.13 -9.14 -9.62
N LEU A 29 2.44 -8.14 -9.10
CA LEU A 29 1.06 -7.80 -9.49
C LEU A 29 0.98 -7.32 -10.95
N GLU A 30 1.92 -6.47 -11.38
CA GLU A 30 2.01 -6.01 -12.78
C GLU A 30 2.27 -7.17 -13.75
N ASN A 31 3.11 -8.14 -13.37
CA ASN A 31 3.32 -9.36 -14.16
C ASN A 31 2.06 -10.21 -14.32
N HIS A 32 1.06 -10.04 -13.45
CA HIS A 32 -0.25 -10.69 -13.55
C HIS A 32 -1.31 -9.79 -14.22
N GLY A 33 -0.91 -8.65 -14.80
CA GLY A 33 -1.78 -7.77 -15.58
C GLY A 33 -2.50 -6.69 -14.78
N PHE A 34 -2.20 -6.52 -13.48
CA PHE A 34 -2.78 -5.43 -12.70
C PHE A 34 -2.09 -4.10 -12.98
N ILE A 35 -2.89 -3.02 -13.00
CA ILE A 35 -2.37 -1.65 -13.01
C ILE A 35 -2.19 -1.22 -11.56
N VAL A 36 -0.94 -1.03 -11.13
CA VAL A 36 -0.60 -0.74 -9.74
C VAL A 36 -0.18 0.73 -9.59
N ARG A 37 -0.81 1.45 -8.66
CA ARG A 37 -0.51 2.84 -8.33
C ARG A 37 0.13 2.94 -6.94
N HIS A 38 1.13 3.81 -6.84
CA HIS A 38 1.81 4.18 -5.60
C HIS A 38 1.68 5.68 -5.39
N ASN A 39 1.77 6.12 -4.13
CA ASN A 39 1.69 7.54 -3.75
C ASN A 39 0.40 8.24 -4.23
N GLU A 40 -0.64 7.47 -4.55
CA GLU A 40 -1.93 8.01 -4.92
C GLU A 40 -2.71 8.39 -3.67
N LYS A 41 -3.26 9.61 -3.66
CA LYS A 41 -4.08 10.09 -2.56
C LYS A 41 -5.52 9.59 -2.74
N ILE A 42 -5.97 8.74 -1.82
CA ILE A 42 -7.33 8.18 -1.82
C ILE A 42 -8.02 8.60 -0.52
N CYS A 43 -9.10 9.36 -0.66
CA CYS A 43 -9.94 9.81 0.47
C CYS A 43 -9.14 10.48 1.61
N GLY A 44 -8.07 11.21 1.25
CA GLY A 44 -7.21 11.89 2.24
C GLY A 44 -6.01 11.08 2.74
N TYR A 45 -5.86 9.82 2.32
CA TYR A 45 -4.80 8.91 2.75
C TYR A 45 -3.93 8.47 1.58
N TYR A 46 -2.71 8.00 1.88
CA TYR A 46 -1.79 7.41 0.92
C TYR A 46 -1.59 5.95 1.30
N PRO A 47 -2.38 5.02 0.72
CA PRO A 47 -2.09 3.61 0.84
C PRO A 47 -0.78 3.29 0.10
N ASP A 48 -0.06 2.27 0.55
CA ASP A 48 1.21 1.89 -0.08
C ASP A 48 1.01 1.44 -1.52
N ILE A 49 -0.05 0.66 -1.77
CA ILE A 49 -0.43 0.15 -3.09
C ILE A 49 -1.94 0.32 -3.29
N HIS A 50 -2.32 0.80 -4.48
CA HIS A 50 -3.68 0.73 -4.99
C HIS A 50 -3.72 -0.06 -6.31
N ILE A 51 -4.65 -1.01 -6.41
CA ILE A 51 -4.93 -1.71 -7.67
C ILE A 51 -5.96 -0.89 -8.44
N ALA A 52 -5.53 -0.20 -9.49
CA ALA A 52 -6.39 0.70 -10.24
C ALA A 52 -7.60 -0.03 -10.81
N ASN A 53 -8.71 0.70 -10.93
CA ASN A 53 -10.01 0.18 -11.37
C ASN A 53 -10.60 -0.90 -10.45
N THR A 54 -10.11 -1.00 -9.21
CA THR A 54 -10.70 -1.82 -8.17
C THR A 54 -10.81 -1.01 -6.89
N SER A 55 -11.67 -1.43 -5.97
CA SER A 55 -11.73 -0.84 -4.63
C SER A 55 -10.70 -1.46 -3.67
N LEU A 56 -9.60 -2.04 -4.17
CA LEU A 56 -8.62 -2.76 -3.35
C LEU A 56 -7.38 -1.90 -3.04
N LEU A 57 -7.13 -1.69 -1.76
CA LEU A 57 -5.96 -1.03 -1.20
C LEU A 57 -5.10 -2.05 -0.45
N ILE A 58 -3.78 -1.93 -0.58
CA ILE A 58 -2.81 -2.79 0.09
C ILE A 58 -1.86 -1.93 0.93
N GLU A 59 -1.65 -2.36 2.17
CA GLU A 59 -0.76 -1.72 3.15
C GLU A 59 0.31 -2.73 3.59
N ILE A 60 1.56 -2.30 3.58
CA ILE A 60 2.74 -3.11 3.92
C ILE A 60 3.37 -2.51 5.18
N ASP A 61 3.02 -3.10 6.31
CA ASP A 61 3.51 -2.67 7.61
C ASP A 61 4.88 -3.22 7.92
N GLY A 62 5.83 -2.33 8.22
CA GLY A 62 7.06 -2.74 8.88
C GLY A 62 6.80 -3.35 10.27
N ALA A 63 7.64 -4.30 10.68
CA ALA A 63 7.52 -5.00 11.96
C ALA A 63 7.68 -4.11 13.22
N TYR A 64 7.92 -2.81 13.07
CA TYR A 64 8.34 -1.93 14.16
C TYR A 64 7.21 -1.04 14.71
N HIS A 65 7.02 -1.19 16.03
CA HIS A 65 6.43 -0.25 16.99
C HIS A 65 5.11 0.43 16.61
N PHE A 66 4.01 -0.32 16.70
CA PHE A 66 2.69 0.28 16.80
C PHE A 66 2.41 0.79 18.21
N THR A 67 2.55 2.10 18.43
CA THR A 67 1.99 2.72 19.65
C THR A 67 0.46 2.54 19.68
N LYS A 68 -0.15 2.51 20.87
CA LYS A 68 -1.63 2.46 21.01
C LYS A 68 -2.32 3.56 20.20
N LYS A 69 -1.70 4.74 20.10
CA LYS A 69 -2.19 5.89 19.34
C LYS A 69 -2.15 5.66 17.83
N GLN A 70 -1.07 5.07 17.30
CA GLN A 70 -0.99 4.69 15.88
C GLN A 70 -2.08 3.67 15.53
N ARG A 71 -2.19 2.57 16.28
CA ARG A 71 -3.24 1.56 16.03
C ARG A 71 -4.65 2.14 16.00
N LYS A 72 -4.96 3.06 16.93
CA LYS A 72 -6.28 3.71 16.94
C LYS A 72 -6.50 4.57 15.69
N ARG A 73 -5.49 5.33 15.25
CA ARG A 73 -5.57 6.11 14.01
C ARG A 73 -5.71 5.22 12.78
N ASP A 74 -4.92 4.16 12.68
CA ASP A 74 -4.97 3.23 11.56
C ASP A 74 -6.31 2.51 11.50
N ALA A 75 -6.86 2.08 12.64
CA ALA A 75 -8.20 1.48 12.70
C ALA A 75 -9.31 2.45 12.25
N MET A 76 -9.24 3.73 12.64
CA MET A 76 -10.20 4.74 12.19
C MET A 76 -10.07 5.01 10.69
N ARG A 77 -8.82 5.05 10.17
CA ARG A 77 -8.53 5.19 8.74
C ARG A 77 -9.11 4.03 7.95
N THR A 78 -8.81 2.79 8.35
CA THR A 78 -9.33 1.59 7.70
C THR A 78 -10.85 1.57 7.69
N LYS A 79 -11.49 1.82 8.84
CA LYS A 79 -12.96 1.89 8.92
C LYS A 79 -13.56 2.93 7.98
N HIS A 80 -12.94 4.10 7.87
CA HIS A 80 -13.42 5.15 6.97
C HIS A 80 -13.31 4.75 5.50
N LEU A 81 -12.19 4.14 5.08
CA LEU A 81 -12.02 3.64 3.72
C LEU A 81 -13.02 2.51 3.39
N GLU A 82 -13.26 1.60 4.34
CA GLU A 82 -14.26 0.54 4.22
C GLU A 82 -15.68 1.08 4.06
N GLN A 83 -16.04 2.13 4.80
CA GLN A 83 -17.33 2.82 4.65
C GLN A 83 -17.50 3.47 3.28
N LEU A 84 -16.41 3.81 2.60
CA LEU A 84 -16.40 4.36 1.24
C LEU A 84 -16.33 3.26 0.15
N GLY A 85 -16.45 1.99 0.54
CA GLY A 85 -16.47 0.85 -0.39
C GLY A 85 -15.09 0.27 -0.73
N PHE A 86 -14.02 0.74 -0.08
CA PHE A 86 -12.69 0.17 -0.26
C PHE A 86 -12.46 -1.05 0.63
N LYS A 87 -11.80 -2.05 0.07
CA LYS A 87 -11.23 -3.16 0.83
C LYS A 87 -9.77 -2.87 1.10
N VAL A 88 -9.36 -2.94 2.37
CA VAL A 88 -7.95 -2.74 2.76
C VAL A 88 -7.35 -4.08 3.18
N LEU A 89 -6.35 -4.55 2.45
CA LEU A 89 -5.54 -5.71 2.85
C LEU A 89 -4.22 -5.24 3.44
N ARG A 90 -3.92 -5.73 4.64
CA ARG A 90 -2.72 -5.34 5.39
C ARG A 90 -1.82 -6.53 5.58
N PHE A 91 -0.53 -6.29 5.41
CA PHE A 91 0.48 -7.33 5.49
C PHE A 91 1.69 -6.86 6.24
N ILE A 92 2.31 -7.78 6.97
CA ILE A 92 3.56 -7.50 7.66
C ILE A 92 4.69 -7.73 6.67
N ASP A 93 5.57 -6.74 6.54
CA ASP A 93 6.78 -6.83 5.75
C ASP A 93 7.74 -7.86 6.37
N THR A 94 7.75 -9.06 5.79
CA THR A 94 8.63 -10.16 6.18
C THR A 94 9.35 -10.68 4.95
N PRO A 95 10.54 -11.31 5.09
CA PRO A 95 11.32 -11.79 3.95
C PRO A 95 10.59 -12.76 3.00
N HIS A 96 9.48 -13.38 3.43
CA HIS A 96 8.71 -14.36 2.65
C HIS A 96 7.31 -13.86 2.25
N SER A 97 6.94 -12.62 2.57
CA SER A 97 5.58 -12.12 2.30
C SER A 97 5.28 -12.02 0.80
N TYR A 98 6.30 -11.77 -0.04
CA TYR A 98 6.12 -11.31 -1.42
C TYR A 98 5.35 -12.26 -2.36
N ALA A 99 5.66 -13.56 -2.35
CA ALA A 99 5.02 -14.53 -3.24
C ALA A 99 3.58 -14.83 -2.78
N SER A 100 3.43 -15.07 -1.48
CA SER A 100 2.14 -15.32 -0.83
C SER A 100 1.18 -14.14 -1.01
N LEU A 101 1.70 -12.91 -1.05
CA LEU A 101 0.96 -11.69 -1.25
C LEU A 101 0.27 -11.60 -2.61
N ALA A 102 1.05 -11.74 -3.69
CA ALA A 102 0.50 -11.72 -5.04
C ALA A 102 -0.52 -12.84 -5.22
N THR A 103 -0.22 -14.06 -4.75
CA THR A 103 -1.15 -15.19 -4.77
C THR A 103 -2.43 -14.90 -3.99
N LEU A 104 -2.34 -14.34 -2.78
CA LEU A 104 -3.54 -14.02 -1.98
C LEU A 104 -4.39 -12.93 -2.63
N VAL A 105 -3.76 -11.90 -3.19
CA VAL A 105 -4.46 -10.84 -3.93
C VAL A 105 -5.16 -11.43 -5.15
N LEU A 106 -4.49 -12.29 -5.91
CA LEU A 106 -5.08 -13.01 -7.06
C LEU A 106 -6.26 -13.89 -6.65
N LEU A 107 -6.14 -14.67 -5.57
CA LEU A 107 -7.27 -15.46 -5.05
C LEU A 107 -8.44 -14.56 -4.66
N LYS A 108 -8.17 -13.48 -3.91
CA LYS A 108 -9.22 -12.55 -3.47
C LYS A 108 -9.89 -11.80 -4.62
N LEU A 109 -9.14 -11.44 -5.66
CA LEU A 109 -9.69 -10.78 -6.85
C LEU A 109 -10.41 -11.79 -7.75
N GLY A 110 -9.91 -13.02 -7.90
CA GLY A 110 -10.58 -14.10 -8.65
C GLY A 110 -11.94 -14.50 -8.07
N ASP A 111 -12.06 -14.59 -6.74
CA ASP A 111 -13.34 -14.88 -6.07
C ASP A 111 -14.38 -13.75 -6.24
N SER A 112 -13.93 -12.52 -6.49
CA SER A 112 -14.79 -11.33 -6.60
C SER A 112 -15.13 -11.00 -8.07
N TRP A 113 -14.18 -11.18 -9.00
CA TRP A 113 -14.34 -10.93 -10.44
C TRP A 113 -15.20 -11.99 -11.16
N LEU A 114 -15.36 -13.20 -10.61
CA LEU A 114 -16.22 -14.23 -11.18
C LEU A 114 -17.72 -14.05 -10.87
N ASN A 115 -18.08 -13.07 -10.03
CA ASN A 115 -19.46 -12.89 -9.55
C ASN A 115 -20.13 -11.59 -10.02
N GLU A 116 -19.50 -10.81 -10.91
CA GLU A 116 -20.08 -9.56 -11.45
C GLU A 116 -20.32 -9.58 -12.97
N THR A 117 -20.38 -10.76 -13.60
CA THR A 117 -20.79 -10.93 -15.00
C THR A 117 -21.84 -12.05 -15.16
N THR A 118 -23.00 -11.87 -14.53
CA THR A 118 -24.24 -12.55 -14.95
C THR A 118 -25.41 -11.60 -14.87
#